data_AF-A0A9D1XXS5-F1
#
_entry.id   AF-A0A9D1XXS5-F1
#
_cell.length_a   1.000
_cell.length_b   1.000
_cell.length_c   1.000
_cell.angle_alpha   90.00
_cell.angle_beta   90.00
_cell.angle_gamma   90.00
#
_symmetry.space_group_name_H-M   'P 1'
#
loop_
_entity.id
_entity.type
_entity.pdbx_description
1 polymer ?
#
loop_
_entity_poly.entity_id
_entity_poly.type
_entity_poly.pdbx_seq_one_letter_code
_entity_poly.pdbx_strand_id
1 'polypeptide(L)' 'MEMASLLRELRRKKGVTQEELANRLCITAQSVGKWERGVSLR' A
#
# COMPACT_ATOMS: atom_id res chain seq x y z
N MET A 1 -1.71 10.70 9.56
CA MET A 1 -2.07 10.95 8.15
C MET A 1 -0.86 10.90 7.21
N GLU A 2 0.36 11.17 7.66
CA GLU A 2 1.56 11.26 6.80
C GLU A 2 2.13 9.92 6.30
N MET A 3 2.02 8.83 7.07
CA MET A 3 2.60 7.53 6.68
C MET A 3 1.87 6.87 5.51
N ALA A 4 0.54 7.02 5.45
CA ALA A 4 -0.28 6.41 4.41
C ALA A 4 -0.01 7.04 3.03
N SER A 5 0.12 8.37 2.98
CA SER A 5 0.49 9.09 1.76
C SER A 5 1.92 8.80 1.33
N LEU A 6 2.86 8.68 2.27
CA LEU A 6 4.25 8.34 1.98
C LEU A 6 4.38 6.94 1.35
N LEU A 7 3.65 5.95 1.86
CA LEU A 7 3.64 4.60 1.30
C LEU A 7 3.19 4.61 -0.18
N ARG A 8 2.10 5.31 -0.48
CA ARG A 8 1.59 5.46 -1.84
C ARG A 8 2.59 6.14 -2.77
N GLU A 9 3.28 7.17 -2.27
CA GLU A 9 4.28 7.90 -3.04
C GLU A 9 5.51 7.02 -3.34
N LEU A 10 6.01 6.29 -2.34
CA LEU A 10 7.12 5.34 -2.51
C LEU A 10 6.75 4.21 -3.48
N ARG A 11 5.52 3.68 -3.39
CA ARG A 11 5.01 2.67 -4.32
C ARG A 11 5.01 3.19 -5.76
N ARG A 12 4.53 4.42 -5.97
CA ARG A 12 4.55 5.08 -7.29
C ARG A 12 5.96 5.37 -7.78
N LYS A 13 6.88 5.82 -6.91
CA LYS A 13 8.30 6.02 -7.25
C LYS A 13 8.98 4.72 -7.69
N LYS A 14 8.58 3.58 -7.11
CA LYS A 14 9.04 2.25 -7.53
C LYS A 14 8.34 1.72 -8.79
N GLY A 15 7.31 2.40 -9.31
CA GLY A 15 6.58 1.98 -10.50
C GLY A 15 5.76 0.69 -10.32
N VAL A 16 5.48 0.27 -9.08
CA VAL A 16 4.75 -0.98 -8.80
C VAL A 16 3.27 -0.72 -8.50
N THR A 17 2.39 -1.66 -8.84
CA THR A 17 0.96 -1.59 -8.51
C THR A 17 0.71 -2.00 -7.05
N GLN A 18 -0.51 -1.78 -6.55
CA GLN A 18 -0.90 -2.29 -5.23
C GLN A 18 -0.90 -3.82 -5.19
N GLU A 19 -1.31 -4.48 -6.29
CA GLU A 19 -1.22 -5.94 -6.45
C GLU A 19 0.21 -6.43 -6.42
N GLU A 20 1.11 -5.78 -7.17
CA GLU A 20 2.53 -6.15 -7.21
C GLU A 20 3.19 -6.01 -5.83
N LEU A 21 2.88 -4.93 -5.10
CA LEU A 21 3.34 -4.75 -3.73
C LEU A 21 2.73 -5.79 -2.78
N ALA A 22 1.46 -6.13 -2.96
CA ALA A 22 0.76 -7.11 -2.14
C ALA A 22 1.32 -8.53 -2.34
N ASN A 23 1.57 -8.92 -3.60
CA ASN A 23 2.18 -10.19 -3.97
C ASN A 23 3.57 -10.35 -3.34
N ARG A 24 4.39 -9.30 -3.38
CA ARG A 24 5.74 -9.30 -2.77
C ARG A 24 5.72 -9.45 -1.24
N LEU A 25 4.64 -8.99 -0.61
CA LEU A 25 4.45 -9.04 0.84
C LEU A 25 3.57 -10.23 1.28
N CYS A 26 3.14 -11.08 0.33
CA CYS A 26 2.22 -12.20 0.58
C CYS A 26 0.93 -11.77 1.29
N ILE A 27 0.40 -10.59 0.95
CA ILE A 27 -0.86 -10.05 1.48
C ILE A 27 -1.83 -9.75 0.33
N THR A 28 -3.04 -9.30 0.65
CA THR A 28 -4.00 -8.86 -0.35
C THR A 28 -3.77 -7.41 -0.76
N ALA A 29 -4.08 -7.07 -2.02
CA ALA A 29 -4.08 -5.69 -2.50
C ALA A 29 -5.03 -4.79 -1.70
N GLN A 30 -6.10 -5.36 -1.14
CA GLN A 30 -7.02 -4.64 -0.26
C GLN A 30 -6.33 -4.18 1.04
N SER A 31 -5.43 -4.99 1.61
CA SER A 31 -4.61 -4.60 2.77
C SER A 31 -3.71 -3.42 2.43
N VAL A 32 -3.04 -3.44 1.28
CA VAL A 32 -2.21 -2.31 0.79
C VAL A 32 -3.07 -1.06 0.61
N GLY A 33 -4.25 -1.16 0.00
CA GLY A 33 -5.17 -0.03 -0.16
C GLY A 33 -5.73 0.51 1.16
N LYS A 34 -5.85 -0.32 2.20
CA LYS A 34 -6.20 0.10 3.57
C LYS A 34 -5.04 0.89 4.21
N TRP A 35 -3.81 0.39 4.07
CA TRP A 35 -2.60 1.08 4.55
C TRP A 35 -2.39 2.44 3.89
N GLU A 36 -2.53 2.51 2.56
CA GLU A 36 -2.39 3.76 1.79
C GLU A 36 -3.50 4.78 2.08
N ARG A 37 -4.62 4.36 2.66
CA ARG A 37 -5.71 5.24 3.12
C ARG A 37 -5.65 5.53 4.62
N GLY A 38 -4.72 4.93 5.35
CA GLY A 38 -4.62 5.06 6.81
C GLY A 38 -5.78 4.42 7.56
N VAL A 39 -6.51 3.50 6.94
CA VAL A 39 -7.60 2.75 7.56
C VAL A 39 -6.99 1.46 8.10
N SER A 40 -6.86 1.33 9.41
CA SER A 40 -6.36 0.08 10.00
C SER A 40 -7.34 -1.06 9.72
N LEU A 41 -6.82 -2.27 9.43
CA LEU A 41 -7.64 -3.48 9.40
C LEU A 41 -8.29 -3.64 10.78
N ARG A 42 -9.58 -3.32 10.89
CA ARG A 42 -10.40 -3.75 12.01
C ARG A 42 -10.93 -5.15 11.72
#